data_AF-A0A832DBN4-F1
#
_entry.id   AF-A0A832DBN4-F1
#
_cell.length_a   1.000
_cell.length_b   1.000
_cell.length_c   1.000
_cell.angle_alpha   90.00
_cell.angle_beta   90.00
_cell.angle_gamma   90.00
#
_symmetry.space_group_name_H-M   'P 1'
#
loop_
_entity.id
_entity.type
_entity.pdbx_description
1 polymer ?
#
loop_
_entity_poly.entity_id
_entity_poly.type
_entity_poly.pdbx_seq_one_letter_code
_entity_poly.pdbx_strand_id
1 'polypeptide(L)'
;MHLNVGSSNGNCLARIKSDYMLGNAMRPIRTIMLYIVGVFIAAALLAPLIYLLVHSIPHAPPWLLGQPFSRYFTRIALVLAVLSLFPLAKHLGFTQLHQIGLLFSAGQLRFFFWGILGGVTSLSFIIIVNVICGIRALSPSITLPIIVTKTASTIASAITISLIEELIFRGLFFSRS
;
A
#
# COMPACT_ATOMS: atom_id res chain seq x y z
N MET A 1 63.07 23.68 -4.76
CA MET A 1 62.01 23.50 -3.74
C MET A 1 60.68 23.38 -4.48
N HIS A 2 60.26 22.16 -4.85
CA HIS A 2 59.01 21.92 -5.56
C HIS A 2 57.91 21.59 -4.54
N LEU A 3 56.95 22.49 -4.34
CA LEU A 3 55.79 22.26 -3.48
C LEU A 3 54.72 21.49 -4.25
N ASN A 4 54.44 20.28 -3.78
CA ASN A 4 53.45 19.36 -4.29
C ASN A 4 52.06 19.74 -3.74
N VAL A 5 51.31 20.57 -4.49
CA VAL A 5 49.97 21.08 -4.11
C VAL A 5 48.87 20.43 -4.96
N GLY A 6 48.94 19.10 -5.17
CA GLY A 6 48.13 18.41 -6.19
C GLY A 6 47.10 17.39 -5.72
N SER A 7 47.01 17.04 -4.42
CA SER A 7 46.36 15.76 -4.02
C SER A 7 45.31 15.84 -2.90
N SER A 8 44.82 17.03 -2.52
CA SER A 8 43.81 17.15 -1.45
C SER A 8 42.35 17.33 -1.96
N ASN A 9 42.18 17.88 -3.16
CA ASN A 9 40.85 18.31 -3.64
C ASN A 9 39.93 17.15 -4.10
N GLY A 10 40.50 16.01 -4.51
CA GLY A 10 39.72 14.85 -4.98
C GLY A 10 38.88 14.18 -3.88
N ASN A 11 39.41 14.13 -2.66
CA ASN A 11 38.74 13.46 -1.54
C ASN A 11 37.61 14.31 -0.95
N CYS A 12 37.72 15.63 -0.99
CA CYS A 12 36.67 16.54 -0.50
C CYS A 12 35.42 16.51 -1.39
N LEU A 13 35.60 16.53 -2.72
CA LEU A 13 34.50 16.44 -3.68
C LEU A 13 33.79 15.08 -3.65
N ALA A 14 34.52 13.99 -3.44
CA ALA A 14 33.92 12.66 -3.28
C ALA A 14 33.08 12.54 -1.99
N ARG A 15 33.51 13.16 -0.89
CA ARG A 15 32.80 13.16 0.40
C ARG A 15 31.53 13.99 0.37
N ILE A 16 31.62 15.19 -0.20
CA ILE A 16 30.48 16.08 -0.49
C ILE A 16 29.44 15.33 -1.34
N LYS A 17 29.85 14.76 -2.48
CA LYS A 17 28.93 13.99 -3.35
C LYS A 17 28.29 12.80 -2.62
N SER A 18 28.99 12.14 -1.69
CA SER A 18 28.44 11.07 -0.86
C SER A 18 27.35 11.58 0.10
N ASP A 19 27.59 12.70 0.78
CA ASP A 19 26.63 13.29 1.73
C ASP A 19 25.38 13.84 1.03
N TYR A 20 25.51 14.43 -0.17
CA TYR A 20 24.34 14.83 -0.98
C TYR A 20 23.58 13.62 -1.55
N MET A 21 24.27 12.54 -1.92
CA MET A 21 23.65 11.31 -2.43
C MET A 21 22.91 10.51 -1.34
N LEU A 22 23.38 10.56 -0.09
CA LEU A 22 22.69 10.00 1.07
C LEU A 22 21.52 10.89 1.52
N GLY A 23 21.72 12.20 1.58
CA GLY A 23 20.70 13.16 2.01
C GLY A 23 19.47 13.22 1.10
N ASN A 24 19.61 13.01 -0.21
CA ASN A 24 18.48 12.97 -1.15
C ASN A 24 17.72 11.64 -1.14
N ALA A 25 18.39 10.51 -0.90
CA ALA A 25 17.75 9.20 -0.85
C ALA A 25 16.83 9.01 0.37
N MET A 26 17.08 9.73 1.47
CA MET A 26 16.25 9.65 2.68
C MET A 26 14.95 10.46 2.60
N ARG A 27 14.83 11.40 1.66
CA ARG A 27 13.65 12.25 1.50
C ARG A 27 12.38 11.45 1.16
N PRO A 28 12.35 10.57 0.14
CA PRO A 28 11.16 9.79 -0.17
C PRO A 28 10.76 8.84 0.95
N ILE A 29 11.74 8.18 1.60
CA ILE A 29 11.47 7.27 2.73
C ILE A 29 10.80 8.02 3.89
N ARG A 30 11.32 9.20 4.25
CA ARG A 30 10.74 10.02 5.31
C ARG A 30 9.31 10.46 4.97
N THR A 31 9.04 10.82 3.72
CA THR A 31 7.70 11.18 3.27
C THR A 31 6.73 10.00 3.36
N ILE A 32 7.15 8.80 2.94
CA ILE A 32 6.33 7.58 3.07
C ILE A 32 6.07 7.24 4.55
N MET A 33 7.08 7.35 5.42
CA MET A 33 6.92 7.11 6.85
C MET A 33 5.93 8.10 7.49
N LEU A 34 6.10 9.40 7.21
CA LEU A 34 5.18 10.44 7.70
C LEU A 34 3.75 10.21 7.20
N TYR A 35 3.61 9.75 5.95
CA TYR A 35 2.32 9.36 5.39
C TYR A 35 1.69 8.18 6.14
N ILE A 36 2.41 7.07 6.35
CA ILE A 36 1.88 5.89 7.05
C ILE A 36 1.47 6.26 8.47
N VAL A 37 2.35 6.97 9.19
CA VAL A 37 2.08 7.41 10.56
C VAL A 37 0.89 8.37 10.61
N GLY A 38 0.82 9.33 9.68
CA GLY A 38 -0.28 10.28 9.57
C GLY A 38 -1.63 9.58 9.34
N VAL A 39 -1.68 8.61 8.41
CA VAL A 39 -2.89 7.82 8.14
C VAL A 39 -3.30 7.02 9.37
N PHE A 40 -2.35 6.38 10.05
CA PHE A 40 -2.64 5.60 11.27
C PHE A 40 -3.19 6.48 12.40
N ILE A 41 -2.58 7.64 12.65
CA ILE A 41 -3.03 8.59 13.68
C ILE A 41 -4.42 9.11 13.33
N ALA A 42 -4.65 9.54 12.08
CA ALA A 42 -5.95 10.02 11.64
C ALA A 42 -7.02 8.94 11.76
N ALA A 43 -6.73 7.69 11.40
CA ALA A 43 -7.64 6.57 11.55
C ALA A 43 -7.94 6.26 13.02
N ALA A 44 -6.91 6.31 13.89
CA ALA A 44 -7.06 6.07 15.32
C ALA A 44 -7.94 7.13 16.00
N LEU A 45 -7.88 8.39 15.53
CA LEU A 45 -8.71 9.48 16.01
C LEU A 45 -10.15 9.44 15.44
N LEU A 46 -10.32 9.11 14.16
CA LEU A 46 -11.65 9.01 13.55
C LEU A 46 -12.44 7.77 14.02
N ALA A 47 -11.77 6.64 14.26
CA ALA A 47 -12.42 5.40 14.64
C ALA A 47 -13.36 5.51 15.86
N PRO A 48 -12.95 6.10 17.01
CA PRO A 48 -13.85 6.26 18.16
C PRO A 48 -15.03 7.19 17.85
N LEU A 49 -14.82 8.23 17.03
CA LEU A 49 -15.85 9.19 16.66
C LEU A 49 -16.94 8.54 15.78
N ILE A 50 -16.53 7.75 14.79
CA ILE A 50 -17.46 6.97 13.95
C ILE A 50 -18.15 5.87 14.76
N TYR A 51 -17.42 5.19 15.64
CA TYR A 51 -17.99 4.15 16.50
C TYR A 51 -19.12 4.71 17.38
N LEU A 52 -18.90 5.90 17.97
CA LEU A 52 -19.89 6.58 18.79
C LEU A 52 -21.11 7.03 17.96
N LEU A 53 -20.87 7.61 16.78
CA LEU A 53 -21.94 8.01 15.83
C LEU A 53 -22.83 6.83 15.45
N VAL A 54 -22.24 5.68 15.11
CA VAL A 54 -22.99 4.48 14.74
C VAL A 54 -23.85 3.96 15.89
N HIS A 55 -23.33 3.98 17.13
CA HIS A 55 -24.09 3.56 18.31
C HIS A 55 -25.14 4.58 18.76
N SER A 56 -25.03 5.83 18.34
CA SER A 56 -25.98 6.90 18.68
C SER A 56 -27.22 6.90 17.78
N ILE A 57 -27.22 6.15 16.67
CA ILE A 57 -28.35 6.07 15.74
C ILE A 57 -29.31 4.95 16.17
N PRO A 58 -30.54 5.27 16.63
CA PRO A 58 -31.57 4.26 16.86
C PRO A 58 -31.91 3.62 15.51
N HIS A 59 -31.99 2.29 15.46
CA HIS A 59 -32.23 1.50 14.23
C HIS A 59 -31.08 1.47 13.22
N ALA A 60 -29.83 1.72 13.65
CA ALA A 60 -28.70 1.41 12.80
C ALA A 60 -28.76 -0.08 12.36
N PRO A 61 -28.33 -0.40 11.13
CA PRO A 61 -28.41 -1.75 10.63
C PRO A 61 -27.67 -2.76 11.52
N PRO A 62 -28.17 -3.98 11.72
CA PRO A 62 -27.53 -4.98 12.58
C PRO A 62 -26.11 -5.37 12.12
N TRP A 63 -25.80 -5.18 10.83
CA TRP A 63 -24.46 -5.37 10.28
C TRP A 63 -23.44 -4.30 10.72
N LEU A 64 -23.88 -3.17 11.30
CA LEU A 64 -23.05 -2.11 11.89
C LEU A 64 -22.92 -2.28 13.42
N LEU A 65 -24.04 -2.46 14.10
CA LEU A 65 -24.09 -2.42 15.58
C LEU A 65 -23.34 -3.58 16.28
N GLY A 66 -23.11 -4.71 15.62
CA GLY A 66 -22.42 -5.88 16.20
C GLY A 66 -20.94 -6.03 15.85
N GLN A 67 -20.32 -5.04 15.18
CA GLN A 67 -18.95 -5.18 14.68
C GLN A 67 -17.92 -4.78 15.75
N PRO A 68 -16.81 -5.54 15.92
CA PRO A 68 -15.72 -5.15 16.80
C PRO A 68 -15.06 -3.85 16.33
N PHE A 69 -14.60 -3.01 17.27
CA PHE A 69 -13.95 -1.73 17.02
C PHE A 69 -12.82 -1.81 15.97
N SER A 70 -12.06 -2.91 15.98
CA SER A 70 -10.98 -3.16 15.03
C SER A 70 -11.43 -3.07 13.57
N ARG A 71 -12.67 -3.48 13.25
CA ARG A 71 -13.19 -3.39 11.88
C ARG A 71 -13.45 -1.96 11.44
N TYR A 72 -13.86 -1.08 12.36
CA TYR A 72 -14.02 0.35 12.07
C TYR A 72 -12.67 0.98 11.79
N PHE A 73 -11.69 0.74 12.68
CA PHE A 73 -10.32 1.23 12.49
C PHE A 73 -9.73 0.79 11.15
N THR A 74 -9.79 -0.50 10.80
CA THR A 74 -9.23 -1.01 9.53
C THR A 74 -9.89 -0.38 8.31
N ARG A 75 -11.23 -0.22 8.31
CA ARG A 75 -11.94 0.41 7.19
C ARG A 75 -11.59 1.88 7.04
N ILE A 76 -11.53 2.61 8.14
CA ILE A 76 -11.18 4.03 8.15
C ILE A 76 -9.72 4.21 7.72
N ALA A 77 -8.80 3.39 8.23
CA ALA A 77 -7.41 3.40 7.83
C ALA A 77 -7.24 3.14 6.33
N LEU A 78 -7.94 2.16 5.77
CA LEU A 78 -7.94 1.90 4.33
C LEU A 78 -8.48 3.08 3.52
N VAL A 79 -9.65 3.62 3.91
CA VAL A 79 -10.25 4.77 3.20
C VAL A 79 -9.32 5.97 3.26
N LEU A 80 -8.76 6.28 4.44
CA LEU A 80 -7.81 7.38 4.60
C LEU A 80 -6.52 7.13 3.83
N ALA A 81 -6.00 5.91 3.81
CA ALA A 81 -4.82 5.57 3.00
C ALA A 81 -5.11 5.86 1.52
N VAL A 82 -6.22 5.37 0.97
CA VAL A 82 -6.58 5.61 -0.43
C VAL A 82 -6.78 7.10 -0.72
N LEU A 83 -7.49 7.82 0.16
CA LEU A 83 -7.73 9.26 -0.01
C LEU A 83 -6.45 10.09 0.09
N SER A 84 -5.55 9.73 1.00
CA SER A 84 -4.26 10.42 1.20
C SER A 84 -3.18 10.00 0.20
N LEU A 85 -3.45 8.95 -0.60
CA LEU A 85 -2.60 8.58 -1.72
C LEU A 85 -2.54 9.68 -2.78
N PHE A 86 -3.66 10.38 -3.01
CA PHE A 86 -3.73 11.50 -3.94
C PHE A 86 -2.79 12.68 -3.56
N PRO A 87 -2.83 13.21 -2.32
CA PRO A 87 -1.89 14.25 -1.92
C PRO A 87 -0.44 13.75 -1.88
N LEU A 88 -0.20 12.47 -1.55
CA LEU A 88 1.14 11.88 -1.62
C LEU A 88 1.67 11.85 -3.06
N ALA A 89 0.85 11.40 -4.01
CA ALA A 89 1.19 11.39 -5.44
C ALA A 89 1.49 12.80 -5.95
N LYS A 90 0.70 13.80 -5.53
CA LYS A 90 0.95 15.22 -5.86
C LYS A 90 2.28 15.71 -5.28
N HIS A 91 2.64 15.33 -4.06
CA HIS A 91 3.91 15.71 -3.43
C HIS A 91 5.14 15.06 -4.08
N LEU A 92 4.97 13.85 -4.63
CA LEU A 92 6.01 13.13 -5.37
C LEU A 92 6.15 13.60 -6.84
N GLY A 93 5.41 14.63 -7.24
CA GLY A 93 5.49 15.22 -8.59
C GLY A 93 4.67 14.50 -9.66
N PHE A 94 3.84 13.52 -9.28
CA PHE A 94 2.89 12.88 -10.20
C PHE A 94 1.67 13.80 -10.37
N THR A 95 1.81 14.84 -11.20
CA THR A 95 0.72 15.80 -11.47
C THR A 95 -0.35 15.27 -12.43
N GLN A 96 -0.11 14.12 -13.08
CA GLN A 96 -1.04 13.53 -14.05
C GLN A 96 -1.21 12.02 -13.79
N LEU A 97 -2.45 11.55 -13.68
CA LEU A 97 -2.83 10.12 -13.58
C LEU A 97 -2.21 9.25 -14.69
N HIS A 98 -1.94 9.86 -15.84
CA HIS A 98 -1.26 9.27 -16.99
C HIS A 98 0.18 8.80 -16.67
N GLN A 99 0.87 9.44 -15.72
CA GLN A 99 2.25 9.08 -15.33
C GLN A 99 2.31 7.97 -14.27
N ILE A 100 1.18 7.66 -13.62
CA ILE A 100 1.06 6.58 -12.61
C ILE A 100 1.04 5.19 -13.28
N GLY A 101 1.21 5.10 -14.61
CA GLY A 101 1.24 3.81 -15.32
C GLY A 101 -0.14 3.20 -15.53
N LEU A 102 -1.23 3.96 -15.32
CA LEU A 102 -2.59 3.52 -15.63
C LEU A 102 -2.89 3.43 -17.14
N LEU A 103 -1.91 3.72 -18.01
CA LEU A 103 -2.02 3.29 -19.40
C LEU A 103 -1.64 1.82 -19.49
N PHE A 104 -2.66 0.99 -19.40
CA PHE A 104 -2.62 -0.34 -19.96
C PHE A 104 -2.31 -0.22 -21.45
N SER A 105 -1.03 -0.32 -21.82
CA SER A 105 -0.67 -0.62 -23.19
C SER A 105 -1.27 -1.99 -23.52
N ALA A 106 -2.03 -2.09 -24.61
CA ALA A 106 -2.74 -3.32 -25.00
C ALA A 106 -1.81 -4.56 -25.07
N GLY A 107 -0.50 -4.35 -25.29
CA GLY A 107 0.52 -5.42 -25.27
C GLY A 107 0.91 -5.93 -23.88
N GLN A 108 0.69 -5.16 -22.81
CA GLN A 108 1.05 -5.54 -21.43
C GLN A 108 -0.04 -6.32 -20.69
N LEU A 109 -1.28 -6.31 -21.19
CA LEU A 109 -2.39 -7.09 -20.62
C LEU A 109 -2.07 -8.59 -20.60
N ARG A 110 -1.34 -9.10 -21.60
CA ARG A 110 -0.93 -10.50 -21.64
C ARG A 110 -0.07 -10.87 -20.43
N PHE A 111 0.87 -10.02 -20.03
CA PHE A 111 1.70 -10.25 -18.83
C PHE A 111 0.90 -10.13 -17.54
N PHE A 112 -0.07 -9.21 -17.49
CA PHE A 112 -1.02 -9.10 -16.38
C PHE A 112 -1.84 -10.39 -16.19
N PHE A 113 -2.36 -10.98 -17.28
CA PHE A 113 -3.07 -12.26 -17.21
C PHE A 113 -2.16 -13.41 -16.75
N TRP A 114 -0.90 -13.46 -17.19
CA TRP A 114 0.06 -14.44 -16.68
C TRP A 114 0.32 -14.26 -15.17
N GLY A 115 0.42 -13.02 -14.69
CA GLY A 115 0.54 -12.72 -13.27
C GLY A 115 -0.67 -13.19 -12.47
N ILE A 116 -1.89 -12.88 -12.92
CA ILE A 116 -3.13 -13.37 -12.29
C ILE A 116 -3.16 -14.90 -12.29
N LEU A 117 -2.88 -15.54 -13.43
CA LEU A 117 -2.95 -16.99 -13.55
C LEU A 117 -1.92 -17.66 -12.65
N GLY A 118 -0.70 -17.13 -12.58
CA GLY A 118 0.34 -17.60 -11.66
C GLY A 118 -0.09 -17.45 -10.20
N GLY A 119 -0.64 -16.28 -9.84
CA GLY A 119 -1.17 -16.02 -8.49
C GLY A 119 -2.28 -16.99 -8.10
N VAL A 120 -3.31 -17.13 -8.94
CA VAL A 120 -4.43 -18.05 -8.74
C VAL A 120 -3.97 -19.49 -8.64
N THR A 121 -3.02 -19.90 -9.49
CA THR A 121 -2.48 -21.27 -9.47
C THR A 121 -1.73 -21.54 -8.17
N SER A 122 -0.89 -20.60 -7.73
CA SER A 122 -0.14 -20.75 -6.48
C SER A 122 -1.05 -20.82 -5.25
N LEU A 123 -2.08 -19.97 -5.19
CA LEU A 123 -3.05 -20.00 -4.10
C LEU A 123 -3.87 -21.29 -4.11
N SER A 124 -4.31 -21.73 -5.30
CA SER A 124 -5.05 -22.97 -5.46
C SER A 124 -4.24 -24.16 -4.97
N PHE A 125 -2.94 -24.20 -5.25
CA PHE A 125 -2.05 -25.23 -4.76
C PHE A 125 -2.02 -25.29 -3.22
N ILE A 126 -1.86 -24.14 -2.55
CA ILE A 126 -1.88 -24.06 -1.07
C ILE A 126 -3.23 -24.56 -0.52
N ILE A 127 -4.34 -24.18 -1.15
CA ILE A 127 -5.68 -24.62 -0.71
C ILE A 127 -5.81 -26.14 -0.84
N ILE A 128 -5.38 -26.72 -1.97
CA ILE A 128 -5.43 -28.17 -2.20
C ILE A 128 -4.62 -28.92 -1.14
N VAL A 129 -3.40 -28.49 -0.86
CA VAL A 129 -2.55 -29.10 0.18
C VAL A 129 -3.23 -29.04 1.55
N ASN A 130 -3.81 -27.90 1.93
CA ASN A 130 -4.51 -27.76 3.20
C ASN A 130 -5.74 -28.68 3.32
N VAL A 131 -6.45 -28.93 2.21
CA VAL A 131 -7.60 -29.85 2.18
C VAL A 131 -7.13 -31.30 2.28
N ILE A 132 -6.08 -31.70 1.54
CA ILE A 132 -5.53 -33.06 1.59
C ILE A 132 -4.98 -33.38 2.99
N CYS A 133 -4.30 -32.43 3.64
CA CYS A 133 -3.80 -32.58 4.99
C CYS A 133 -4.89 -32.51 6.08
N GLY A 134 -6.16 -32.32 5.72
CA GLY A 134 -7.27 -32.22 6.67
C GLY A 134 -7.26 -30.97 7.56
N ILE A 135 -6.39 -30.00 7.28
CA ILE A 135 -6.29 -28.74 8.04
C ILE A 135 -7.53 -27.87 7.81
N ARG A 136 -8.14 -27.97 6.61
CA ARG A 136 -9.29 -27.16 6.23
C ARG A 136 -10.42 -28.03 5.67
N ALA A 137 -11.55 -28.07 6.37
CA ALA A 137 -12.78 -28.66 5.87
C ALA A 137 -13.51 -27.71 4.89
N LEU A 138 -13.99 -28.23 3.76
CA LEU A 138 -14.86 -27.49 2.85
C LEU A 138 -16.20 -27.27 3.57
N SER A 139 -16.45 -26.03 4.02
CA SER A 139 -17.72 -25.66 4.62
C SER A 139 -18.75 -25.38 3.52
N PRO A 140 -19.84 -26.16 3.40
CA PRO A 140 -20.85 -25.96 2.37
C PRO A 140 -21.82 -24.80 2.67
N SER A 141 -21.70 -24.15 3.84
CA SER A 141 -22.58 -23.06 4.30
C SER A 141 -22.15 -21.67 3.80
N ILE A 142 -21.70 -21.57 2.55
CA ILE A 142 -21.28 -20.28 1.98
C ILE A 142 -22.51 -19.54 1.46
N THR A 143 -23.05 -18.63 2.26
CA THR A 143 -24.13 -17.73 1.84
C THR A 143 -23.55 -16.62 0.94
N LEU A 144 -24.12 -16.42 -0.27
CA LEU A 144 -23.74 -15.38 -1.24
C LEU A 144 -23.38 -13.99 -0.67
N PRO A 145 -24.16 -13.38 0.26
CA PRO A 145 -23.82 -12.06 0.81
C PRO A 145 -22.52 -12.04 1.62
N ILE A 146 -22.13 -13.16 2.22
CA ILE A 146 -20.88 -13.29 2.97
C ILE A 146 -19.70 -13.27 1.99
N ILE A 147 -19.84 -13.90 0.82
CA ILE A 147 -18.82 -13.88 -0.23
C ILE A 147 -18.61 -12.46 -0.71
N VAL A 148 -19.67 -11.76 -1.12
CA VAL A 148 -19.55 -10.42 -1.71
C VAL A 148 -18.87 -9.45 -0.75
N THR A 149 -19.30 -9.43 0.52
CA THR A 149 -18.74 -8.52 1.53
C THR A 149 -17.29 -8.83 1.85
N LYS A 150 -16.91 -10.11 1.93
CA LYS A 150 -15.52 -10.52 2.16
C LYS A 150 -14.65 -10.21 0.95
N THR A 151 -15.11 -10.54 -0.26
CA THR A 151 -14.38 -10.29 -1.50
C THR A 151 -14.13 -8.80 -1.73
N ALA A 152 -15.12 -7.94 -1.52
CA ALA A 152 -14.97 -6.50 -1.67
C ALA A 152 -13.88 -5.93 -0.74
N SER A 153 -13.85 -6.38 0.53
CA SER A 153 -12.81 -5.97 1.48
C SER A 153 -11.42 -6.46 1.09
N THR A 154 -11.31 -7.70 0.58
CA THR A 154 -10.04 -8.26 0.12
C THR A 154 -9.53 -7.50 -1.11
N ILE A 155 -10.40 -7.20 -2.07
CA ILE A 155 -10.06 -6.42 -3.27
C ILE A 155 -9.56 -5.03 -2.88
N ALA A 156 -10.29 -4.32 -2.00
CA ALA A 156 -9.86 -3.00 -1.53
C ALA A 156 -8.48 -3.03 -0.85
N SER A 157 -8.22 -4.07 -0.05
CA SER A 157 -6.91 -4.25 0.59
C SER A 157 -5.82 -4.56 -0.43
N ALA A 158 -6.08 -5.45 -1.40
CA ALA A 158 -5.14 -5.80 -2.45
C ALA A 158 -4.78 -4.60 -3.33
N ILE A 159 -5.77 -3.78 -3.71
CA ILE A 159 -5.54 -2.52 -4.43
C ILE A 159 -4.67 -1.58 -3.60
N THR A 160 -4.98 -1.42 -2.31
CA THR A 160 -4.22 -0.53 -1.43
C THR A 160 -2.76 -0.98 -1.30
N ILE A 161 -2.53 -2.28 -1.06
CA ILE A 161 -1.18 -2.85 -0.95
C ILE A 161 -0.44 -2.70 -2.28
N SER A 162 -1.07 -3.04 -3.40
CA SER A 162 -0.46 -2.92 -4.73
C SER A 162 -0.05 -1.47 -5.05
N LEU A 163 -0.88 -0.49 -4.67
CA LEU A 163 -0.53 0.92 -4.83
C LEU A 163 0.64 1.35 -3.93
N ILE A 164 0.68 0.88 -2.69
CA ILE A 164 1.80 1.13 -1.78
C ILE A 164 3.08 0.49 -2.31
N GLU A 165 3.03 -0.76 -2.76
CA GLU A 165 4.16 -1.47 -3.37
C GLU A 165 4.64 -0.75 -4.61
N GLU A 166 3.77 -0.37 -5.53
CA GLU A 166 4.15 0.38 -6.74
C GLU A 166 4.76 1.75 -6.40
N LEU A 167 4.20 2.47 -5.41
CA LEU A 167 4.76 3.74 -4.94
C LEU A 167 6.11 3.58 -4.26
N ILE A 168 6.29 2.53 -3.45
CA ILE A 168 7.57 2.21 -2.83
C ILE A 168 8.56 1.79 -3.92
N PHE A 169 8.19 0.92 -4.85
CA PHE A 169 9.10 0.47 -5.89
C PHE A 169 9.48 1.60 -6.84
N ARG A 170 8.52 2.39 -7.32
CA ARG A 170 8.81 3.57 -8.14
C ARG A 170 9.56 4.64 -7.37
N GLY A 171 9.11 4.99 -6.17
CA GLY A 171 9.71 6.05 -5.38
C GLY A 171 11.10 5.71 -4.83
N LEU A 172 11.36 4.45 -4.51
CA LEU A 172 12.60 4.00 -3.85
C LEU A 172 13.62 3.45 -4.86
N PHE A 173 13.19 2.73 -5.92
CA PHE A 173 14.11 2.20 -6.94
C PHE A 173 14.33 3.17 -8.12
N PHE A 174 13.31 3.89 -8.60
CA PHE A 174 13.49 4.80 -9.75
C PHE A 174 13.97 6.22 -9.37
N SER A 175 14.15 6.52 -8.08
CA SER A 175 14.74 7.80 -7.64
C SER A 175 16.27 7.90 -7.85
N ARG A 176 16.92 6.85 -8.38
CA ARG A 176 18.34 6.88 -8.80
C ARG A 176 18.51 6.27 -10.19
N SER A 177 18.04 6.97 -11.22
CA SER A 177 18.57 6.84 -12.58
C SER A 177 18.47 8.17 -13.31
#